data_AF-A0A1B6LD97-F1
#
_entry.id   AF-A0A1B6LD97-F1
#
_cell.length_a   1.000
_cell.length_b   1.000
_cell.length_c   1.000
_cell.angle_alpha   90.00
_cell.angle_beta   90.00
_cell.angle_gamma   90.00
#
_symmetry.space_group_name_H-M   'P 1'
#
loop_
_entity.id
_entity.type
_entity.pdbx_description
1 polymer ?
#
loop_
_entity_poly.entity_id
_entity_poly.type
_entity_poly.pdbx_seq_one_letter_code
_entity_poly.pdbx_strand_id
1 'polypeptide(L)'
;MLNHSDVDSIYIATYVQNYLDSLDNLPDDVSRQLSRMRELDITYQAFLKDIDHQKDIILLKDPDSHVRKRAVVRLQQTLIQAQEVGDEKLQIAQQVCDLIENKARQLELDFKIL
;
A
#
# COMPACT_ATOMS: atom_id res chain seq x y z
N MET A 1 10.89 48.41 0.31
CA MET A 1 11.78 47.32 -0.13
C MET A 1 11.94 46.40 1.07
N LEU A 2 11.57 45.13 0.95
CA LEU A 2 11.81 44.15 2.03
C LEU A 2 13.33 44.02 2.20
N ASN A 3 13.83 44.10 3.43
CA ASN A 3 15.25 43.88 3.71
C ASN A 3 15.59 42.41 3.40
N HIS A 4 16.82 42.12 2.94
CA HIS A 4 17.25 40.74 2.69
C HIS A 4 17.02 39.82 3.91
N SER A 5 17.18 40.33 5.14
CA SER A 5 16.90 39.56 6.37
C SER A 5 15.43 39.16 6.54
N ASP A 6 14.49 39.95 6.00
CA ASP A 6 13.06 39.66 6.09
C ASP A 6 12.68 38.55 5.11
N VAL A 7 13.36 38.50 3.96
CA VAL A 7 13.14 37.48 2.93
C VAL A 7 13.69 36.12 3.39
N ASP A 8 14.90 36.09 3.94
CA ASP A 8 15.50 34.87 4.51
C ASP A 8 14.66 34.32 5.67
N SER A 9 14.12 35.22 6.52
CA SER A 9 13.22 34.83 7.62
C SER A 9 11.92 34.18 7.11
N ILE A 10 11.40 34.61 5.97
CA ILE A 10 10.20 34.02 5.35
C ILE A 10 10.51 32.62 4.84
N TYR A 11 11.64 32.40 4.15
CA TYR A 11 12.02 31.08 3.67
C TYR A 11 12.24 30.08 4.82
N ILE A 12 12.91 30.50 5.90
CA ILE A 12 13.09 29.68 7.11
C ILE A 12 11.75 29.32 7.72
N ALA A 13 10.84 30.28 7.86
CA ALA A 13 9.51 30.02 8.42
C ALA A 13 8.72 29.02 7.56
N THR A 14 8.77 29.15 6.23
CA THR A 14 8.11 28.21 5.30
C THR A 14 8.69 26.80 5.40
N TYR A 15 10.01 26.65 5.36
CA TYR A 15 10.67 25.34 5.48
C TYR A 15 10.30 24.65 6.80
N VAL A 16 10.42 25.36 7.93
CA VAL A 16 10.09 24.81 9.25
C VAL A 16 8.62 24.42 9.33
N GLN A 17 7.71 25.25 8.80
CA GLN A 17 6.28 24.95 8.81
C GLN A 17 5.96 23.69 8.00
N ASN A 18 6.53 23.53 6.81
CA ASN A 18 6.32 22.36 5.96
C ASN A 18 6.96 21.09 6.56
N TYR A 19 8.08 21.24 7.27
CA TYR A 19 8.72 20.16 8.01
C TYR A 19 7.83 19.68 9.16
N LEU A 20 7.30 20.61 9.97
CA LEU A 20 6.38 20.26 11.07
C LEU A 20 5.09 19.63 10.56
N ASP A 21 4.49 20.16 9.48
CA ASP A 21 3.33 19.55 8.83
C ASP A 21 3.61 18.12 8.37
N SER A 22 4.82 17.87 7.84
CA SER A 22 5.23 16.52 7.43
C SER A 22 5.36 15.58 8.64
N LEU A 23 5.90 16.06 9.77
CA LEU A 23 6.01 15.27 10.99
C LEU A 23 4.64 14.94 11.60
N ASP A 24 3.70 15.88 11.54
CA ASP A 24 2.39 15.71 12.15
C ASP A 24 1.46 14.82 11.30
N ASN A 25 1.49 14.96 9.97
CA ASN A 25 0.48 14.32 9.11
C ASN A 25 0.96 13.07 8.36
N LEU A 26 2.23 13.02 7.92
CA LEU A 26 2.72 11.90 7.10
C LEU A 26 2.67 10.55 7.82
N PRO A 27 3.05 10.43 9.12
CA PRO A 27 2.97 9.15 9.83
C PRO A 27 1.54 8.61 9.91
N ASP A 28 0.57 9.49 10.13
CA ASP A 28 -0.85 9.12 10.22
C ASP A 28 -1.39 8.64 8.85
N ASP A 29 -1.06 9.36 7.77
CA ASP A 29 -1.43 8.97 6.41
C ASP A 29 -0.84 7.61 6.01
N VAL A 30 0.44 7.39 6.31
CA VAL A 30 1.12 6.11 6.04
C VAL A 30 0.50 5.00 6.91
N SER A 31 0.27 5.26 8.19
CA SER A 31 -0.34 4.29 9.12
C SER A 31 -1.73 3.85 8.65
N ARG A 32 -2.55 4.79 8.15
CA ARG A 32 -3.86 4.49 7.57
C ARG A 32 -3.75 3.55 6.36
N GLN A 33 -2.81 3.81 5.47
CA GLN A 33 -2.57 2.96 4.29
C GLN A 33 -2.08 1.57 4.69
N LEU A 34 -1.14 1.47 5.63
CA LEU A 34 -0.63 0.20 6.12
C LEU A 34 -1.69 -0.61 6.88
N SER A 35 -2.61 0.06 7.59
CA SER A 35 -3.75 -0.58 8.23
C SER A 35 -4.67 -1.24 7.20
N ARG A 36 -4.97 -0.53 6.10
CA ARG A 36 -5.73 -1.12 4.98
C ARG A 36 -4.98 -2.28 4.32
N MET A 37 -3.68 -2.16 4.11
CA MET A 37 -2.85 -3.26 3.57
C MET A 37 -2.92 -4.50 4.47
N ARG A 38 -2.92 -4.33 5.79
CA ARG A 38 -3.05 -5.42 6.76
C ARG A 38 -4.42 -6.12 6.69
N GLU A 39 -5.50 -5.38 6.48
CA GLU A 39 -6.83 -5.97 6.27
C GLU A 39 -6.86 -6.81 4.99
N LEU A 40 -6.25 -6.32 3.91
CA LEU A 40 -6.08 -7.08 2.67
C LEU A 40 -5.20 -8.31 2.86
N ASP A 41 -4.16 -8.25 3.69
CA ASP A 41 -3.32 -9.41 4.04
C ASP A 41 -4.12 -10.51 4.72
N ILE A 42 -4.99 -10.16 5.66
CA ILE A 42 -5.85 -11.13 6.34
C ILE A 42 -6.77 -11.83 5.33
N THR A 43 -7.41 -11.07 4.44
CA THR A 43 -8.27 -11.61 3.39
C THR A 43 -7.49 -12.51 2.43
N TYR A 44 -6.29 -12.09 2.01
CA TYR A 44 -5.41 -12.86 1.14
C TYR A 44 -5.00 -14.21 1.78
N GLN A 45 -4.71 -14.23 3.07
CA GLN A 45 -4.40 -15.48 3.79
C GLN A 45 -5.57 -16.47 3.78
N ALA A 46 -6.82 -16.00 3.79
CA ALA A 46 -7.98 -16.87 3.65
C ALA A 46 -8.03 -17.51 2.25
N PHE A 47 -7.72 -16.75 1.20
CA PHE A 47 -7.63 -17.29 -0.16
C PHE A 47 -6.53 -18.34 -0.31
N LEU A 48 -5.34 -18.11 0.26
CA LEU A 48 -4.26 -19.10 0.22
C LEU A 48 -4.67 -20.44 0.85
N LYS A 49 -5.40 -20.40 1.98
CA LYS A 49 -5.91 -21.61 2.63
C LYS A 49 -6.95 -22.33 1.76
N ASP A 50 -7.84 -21.60 1.09
CA ASP A 50 -8.82 -22.21 0.18
C ASP A 50 -8.14 -22.78 -1.07
N ILE A 51 -7.11 -22.11 -1.60
CA ILE A 51 -6.26 -22.61 -2.71
C ILE A 51 -5.62 -23.94 -2.34
N ASP A 52 -4.98 -24.02 -1.18
CA ASP A 52 -4.36 -25.27 -0.71
C ASP A 52 -5.41 -26.38 -0.53
N HIS A 53 -6.57 -26.04 0.03
CA HIS A 53 -7.67 -27.00 0.16
C HIS A 53 -8.17 -27.53 -1.19
N GLN A 54 -8.37 -26.66 -2.19
CA GLN A 54 -8.77 -27.10 -3.53
C GLN A 54 -7.68 -27.94 -4.20
N LYS A 55 -6.41 -27.57 -4.01
CA LYS A 55 -5.25 -28.33 -4.52
C LYS A 55 -5.23 -29.75 -3.98
N ASP A 56 -5.45 -29.94 -2.68
CA ASP A 56 -5.50 -31.26 -2.05
C ASP A 56 -6.61 -32.14 -2.64
N ILE A 57 -7.80 -31.56 -2.89
CA ILE A 57 -8.91 -32.27 -3.54
C ILE A 57 -8.55 -32.71 -4.97
N ILE A 58 -7.86 -31.84 -5.72
CA ILE A 58 -7.47 -32.12 -7.11
C ILE A 58 -6.42 -33.25 -7.16
N LEU A 59 -5.45 -33.22 -6.23
CA LEU A 59 -4.32 -34.15 -6.16
C LEU A 59 -4.65 -35.51 -5.52
N LEU A 60 -5.86 -35.69 -4.98
CA LEU A 60 -6.35 -37.01 -4.60
C LEU A 60 -6.13 -38.01 -5.74
N LYS A 61 -5.78 -39.25 -5.38
CA LYS A 61 -5.44 -40.31 -6.35
C LYS A 61 -6.64 -40.71 -7.22
N ASP A 62 -7.81 -40.86 -6.60
CA ASP A 62 -9.06 -41.29 -7.26
C ASP A 62 -10.31 -40.45 -6.84
N PRO A 63 -10.32 -39.12 -7.03
CA PRO A 63 -11.46 -38.29 -6.73
C PRO A 63 -12.55 -38.48 -7.77
N ASP A 64 -13.79 -38.37 -7.32
CA ASP A 64 -14.94 -38.27 -8.21
C ASP A 64 -14.72 -37.14 -9.24
N SER A 65 -15.00 -37.43 -10.51
CA SER A 65 -14.73 -36.52 -11.64
C SER A 65 -15.48 -35.18 -11.50
N HIS A 66 -16.71 -35.20 -10.99
CA HIS A 66 -17.48 -33.98 -10.74
C HIS A 66 -16.90 -33.18 -9.56
N VAL A 67 -16.46 -33.87 -8.50
CA VAL A 67 -15.77 -33.22 -7.37
C VAL A 67 -14.50 -32.53 -7.83
N ARG A 68 -13.63 -33.22 -8.57
CA ARG A 68 -12.37 -32.66 -9.11
C ARG A 68 -12.66 -31.46 -10.02
N LYS A 69 -13.63 -31.57 -10.93
CA LYS A 69 -14.00 -30.45 -11.83
C LYS A 69 -14.49 -29.22 -11.06
N ARG A 70 -15.31 -29.41 -10.02
CA ARG A 70 -15.75 -28.30 -9.16
C ARG A 70 -14.59 -27.66 -8.40
N ALA A 71 -13.65 -28.46 -7.89
CA ALA A 71 -12.47 -27.96 -7.19
C ALA A 71 -11.58 -27.10 -8.11
N VAL A 72 -11.40 -27.49 -9.38
CA VAL A 72 -10.66 -26.70 -10.37
C VAL A 72 -11.34 -25.35 -10.65
N VAL A 73 -12.66 -25.34 -10.83
CA VAL A 73 -13.41 -24.09 -11.07
C VAL A 73 -13.29 -23.15 -9.86
N ARG A 74 -13.45 -23.70 -8.64
CA ARG A 74 -13.31 -22.92 -7.42
C ARG A 74 -11.90 -22.39 -7.24
N LEU A 75 -10.88 -23.22 -7.48
CA LEU A 75 -9.47 -22.80 -7.46
C LEU A 75 -9.23 -21.62 -8.41
N GLN A 76 -9.75 -21.68 -9.64
CA GLN A 76 -9.62 -20.60 -10.60
C GLN A 76 -10.26 -19.30 -10.09
N GLN A 77 -11.45 -19.37 -9.50
CA GLN A 77 -12.14 -18.21 -8.93
C GLN A 77 -11.36 -17.61 -7.75
N THR A 78 -10.89 -18.45 -6.82
CA THR A 78 -10.10 -18.01 -5.66
C THR A 78 -8.76 -17.40 -6.08
N LEU A 79 -8.12 -17.92 -7.13
CA LEU A 79 -6.89 -17.34 -7.68
C LEU A 79 -7.11 -15.94 -8.29
N ILE A 80 -8.22 -15.73 -9.00
CA ILE A 80 -8.58 -14.41 -9.53
C ILE A 80 -8.79 -13.42 -8.39
N GLN A 81 -9.56 -13.80 -7.35
CA GLN A 81 -9.79 -12.95 -6.18
C GLN A 81 -8.49 -12.64 -5.41
N ALA A 82 -7.60 -13.63 -5.28
CA ALA A 82 -6.30 -13.43 -4.66
C ALA A 82 -5.44 -12.44 -5.46
N GLN A 83 -5.48 -12.51 -6.79
CA GLN A 83 -4.78 -11.58 -7.66
C GLN A 83 -5.32 -10.15 -7.51
N GLU A 84 -6.65 -9.96 -7.51
CA GLU A 84 -7.28 -8.64 -7.32
C GLU A 84 -6.84 -8.00 -6.00
N VAL A 85 -6.80 -8.78 -4.91
CA VAL A 85 -6.27 -8.31 -3.62
C VAL A 85 -4.77 -7.98 -3.70
N GLY A 86 -3.99 -8.74 -4.49
CA GLY A 86 -2.59 -8.44 -4.76
C GLY A 86 -2.40 -7.09 -5.47
N ASP A 87 -3.22 -6.82 -6.49
CA ASP A 87 -3.20 -5.56 -7.24
C ASP A 87 -3.56 -4.36 -6.33
N GLU A 88 -4.56 -4.53 -5.45
CA GLU A 88 -4.89 -3.51 -4.45
C GLU A 88 -3.73 -3.23 -3.49
N LYS A 89 -3.00 -4.25 -3.03
CA LYS A 89 -1.81 -4.06 -2.18
C LYS A 89 -0.71 -3.31 -2.91
N LEU A 90 -0.47 -3.61 -4.18
CA LEU A 90 0.49 -2.88 -5.01
C LEU A 90 0.10 -1.40 -5.13
N GLN A 91 -1.19 -1.12 -5.31
CA GLN A 91 -1.69 0.26 -5.34
C GLN A 91 -1.43 0.99 -4.01
N ILE A 92 -1.67 0.33 -2.87
CA ILE A 92 -1.39 0.92 -1.55
C ILE A 92 0.12 1.18 -1.38
N ALA A 93 0.96 0.22 -1.78
CA ALA A 93 2.41 0.38 -1.72
C ALA A 93 2.88 1.59 -2.54
N GLN A 94 2.35 1.75 -3.76
CA GLN A 94 2.62 2.92 -4.59
C GLN A 94 2.17 4.22 -3.90
N GLN A 95 0.97 4.26 -3.32
CA GLN A 95 0.48 5.44 -2.61
C GLN A 95 1.38 5.83 -1.43
N VAL A 96 1.88 4.86 -0.67
CA VAL A 96 2.81 5.11 0.45
C VAL A 96 4.12 5.70 -0.07
N CYS A 97 4.69 5.13 -1.14
CA CYS A 97 5.90 5.68 -1.76
C CYS A 97 5.65 7.13 -2.24
N ASP A 98 4.56 7.37 -2.95
CA ASP A 98 4.22 8.69 -3.48
C ASP A 98 4.07 9.74 -2.37
N LEU A 99 3.41 9.39 -1.25
CA LEU A 99 3.27 10.28 -0.09
C LEU A 99 4.63 10.69 0.48
N ILE A 100 5.51 9.71 0.69
CA ILE A 100 6.84 9.94 1.26
C ILE A 100 7.71 10.75 0.29
N GLU A 101 7.75 10.37 -0.99
CA GLU A 101 8.55 11.05 -2.01
C GLU A 101 8.10 12.49 -2.22
N ASN A 102 6.80 12.76 -2.21
CA ASN A 102 6.29 14.11 -2.38
C ASN A 102 6.68 15.01 -1.21
N LYS A 103 6.58 14.53 0.03
CA LYS A 103 7.04 15.30 1.21
C LYS A 103 8.56 15.49 1.21
N ALA A 104 9.33 14.45 0.89
CA ALA A 104 10.78 14.54 0.78
C ALA A 104 11.23 15.57 -0.28
N ARG A 105 10.60 15.53 -1.47
CA ARG A 105 10.89 16.47 -2.55
C ARG A 105 10.51 17.91 -2.18
N GLN A 106 9.37 18.10 -1.51
CA GLN A 106 8.95 19.42 -1.05
C GLN A 106 9.98 20.01 -0.08
N LEU A 107 10.41 19.23 0.93
CA LEU A 107 11.41 19.68 1.91
C LEU A 107 12.77 19.96 1.26
N GLU A 108 13.17 19.16 0.27
CA GLU A 108 14.41 19.39 -0.46
C GLU A 108 14.37 20.71 -1.26
N LEU A 109 13.24 21.01 -1.90
CA LEU A 109 13.04 22.27 -2.62
C LEU A 109 13.03 23.47 -1.67
N ASP A 110 12.30 23.36 -0.57
CA ASP A 110 12.24 24.38 0.46
C ASP A 110 13.62 24.63 1.09
N PHE A 111 14.43 23.59 1.27
CA PHE A 111 15.79 23.73 1.77
C PHE A 111 16.75 24.40 0.77
N LYS A 112 16.57 24.18 -0.54
CA LYS A 112 17.42 24.79 -1.58
C LYS A 112 17.23 26.29 -1.75
N ILE A 113 16.11 26.82 -1.26
CA ILE A 113 15.79 28.26 -1.32
C ILE A 113 16.08 28.99 0.00
N LEU A 114 16.58 28.27 1.03
CA LEU A 114 17.20 28.82 2.23
C LEU A 114 18.64 29.25 1.96
#